data_AF-A0A1S3DR13-F1
#
_entry.id   AF-A0A1S3DR13-F1
#
_cell.length_a   1.000
_cell.length_b   1.000
_cell.length_c   1.000
_cell.angle_alpha   90.00
_cell.angle_beta   90.00
_cell.angle_gamma   90.00
#
_symmetry.space_group_name_H-M   'P 1'
#
loop_
_entity.id
_entity.type
_entity.pdbx_description
1 polymer ?
#
loop_
_entity_poly.entity_id
_entity_poly.type
_entity_poly.pdbx_seq_one_letter_code
_entity_poly.pdbx_strand_id
1 'polypeptide(L)'
;MYCVRQSFRNILRTSLDCQERLLSLGYHSVAHLYQEREVGSRITLKGWVKAVRKMKGNNFIDVSDGSSFQSMQVVVPKNLVPENLTYGCSVEIDGTLNQFDNGQLEIKAENVNVLGPCVVSD
;
A
#
# COMPACT_ATOMS: atom_id res chain seq x y z
N MET A 1 -23.22 -14.29 -40.00
CA MET A 1 -23.15 -14.71 -38.59
C MET A 1 -22.37 -13.64 -37.84
N TYR A 2 -22.98 -13.05 -36.82
CA TYR A 2 -23.07 -11.60 -36.64
C TYR A 2 -21.76 -10.87 -36.25
N CYS A 3 -21.38 -9.92 -37.11
CA CYS A 3 -20.52 -8.77 -36.83
C CYS A 3 -21.43 -7.54 -36.77
N VAL A 4 -21.73 -7.03 -35.55
CA VAL A 4 -22.49 -5.80 -35.25
C VAL A 4 -22.17 -5.51 -33.76
N ARG A 5 -21.68 -4.37 -33.24
CA ARG A 5 -21.85 -2.95 -33.57
C ARG A 5 -20.81 -2.13 -32.78
N GLN A 6 -20.18 -1.18 -33.48
CA GLN A 6 -19.96 0.25 -33.14
C GLN A 6 -19.74 0.62 -31.66
N SER A 7 -18.57 1.15 -31.33
CA SER A 7 -18.26 2.59 -31.39
C SER A 7 -19.06 3.39 -30.37
N PHE A 8 -18.42 3.81 -29.28
CA PHE A 8 -18.57 5.11 -28.62
C PHE A 8 -17.57 5.17 -27.44
N ARG A 9 -16.91 6.33 -27.28
CA ARG A 9 -16.04 6.75 -26.17
C ARG A 9 -14.54 6.47 -26.32
N ASN A 10 -13.96 7.16 -27.30
CA ASN A 10 -12.74 7.94 -27.05
C ASN A 10 -12.99 8.86 -25.82
N ILE A 11 -11.98 9.02 -24.95
CA ILE A 11 -11.83 9.95 -23.80
C ILE A 11 -11.64 9.30 -22.40
N LEU A 12 -11.84 7.98 -22.19
CA LEU A 12 -11.58 7.34 -20.87
C LEU A 12 -10.63 6.13 -20.90
N ARG A 13 -9.80 5.98 -21.94
CA ARG A 13 -8.96 4.78 -22.13
C ARG A 13 -7.50 4.92 -21.68
N THR A 14 -7.09 6.04 -21.09
CA THR A 14 -5.72 6.20 -20.59
C THR A 14 -5.55 5.84 -19.11
N SER A 15 -6.64 5.72 -18.33
CA SER A 15 -6.56 5.39 -16.90
C SER A 15 -6.46 3.90 -16.62
N LEU A 16 -7.18 3.05 -17.37
CA LEU A 16 -7.23 1.60 -17.12
C LEU A 16 -5.98 0.86 -17.64
N ASP A 17 -5.35 1.37 -18.71
CA ASP A 17 -4.11 0.80 -19.28
C ASP A 17 -2.88 1.07 -18.40
N CYS A 18 -2.87 2.21 -17.69
CA CYS A 18 -1.83 2.55 -16.72
C CYS A 18 -1.91 1.65 -15.46
N GLN A 19 -3.13 1.25 -15.10
CA GLN A 19 -3.39 0.45 -13.91
C GLN A 19 -2.90 -1.00 -14.10
N GLU A 20 -3.12 -1.61 -15.26
CA GLU A 20 -2.57 -2.96 -15.55
C GLU A 20 -1.04 -2.98 -15.62
N ARG A 21 -0.40 -1.89 -16.09
CA ARG A 21 1.07 -1.80 -16.15
C ARG A 21 1.73 -1.62 -14.78
N LEU A 22 1.08 -0.92 -13.85
CA LEU A 22 1.55 -0.79 -12.46
C LEU A 22 1.40 -2.09 -11.66
N LEU A 23 0.33 -2.87 -11.91
CA LEU A 23 0.15 -4.20 -11.32
C LEU A 23 1.24 -5.17 -11.78
N SER A 24 1.71 -5.06 -13.03
CA SER A 24 2.83 -5.87 -13.54
C SER A 24 4.18 -5.56 -12.88
N LEU A 25 4.30 -4.43 -12.19
CA LEU A 25 5.46 -4.03 -11.39
C LEU A 25 5.27 -4.31 -9.89
N GLY A 26 4.13 -4.89 -9.48
CA GLY A 26 3.83 -5.21 -8.08
C GLY A 26 3.46 -4.01 -7.20
N TYR A 27 3.21 -2.83 -7.78
CA TYR A 27 2.85 -1.63 -7.03
C TYR A 27 1.34 -1.49 -6.88
N HIS A 28 0.88 -1.40 -5.64
CA HIS A 28 -0.54 -1.22 -5.32
C HIS A 28 -0.78 0.08 -4.56
N SER A 29 -1.79 0.84 -5.00
CA SER A 29 -2.27 2.01 -4.25
C SER A 29 -3.19 1.57 -3.11
N VAL A 30 -3.20 2.33 -2.01
CA VAL A 30 -4.06 2.03 -0.86
C VAL A 30 -5.53 1.92 -1.27
N ALA A 31 -6.01 2.85 -2.11
CA ALA A 31 -7.39 2.87 -2.57
C ALA A 31 -7.76 1.58 -3.35
N HIS A 32 -6.84 1.09 -4.18
CA HIS A 32 -7.05 -0.13 -4.93
C HIS A 32 -7.13 -1.36 -4.03
N LEU A 33 -6.26 -1.48 -3.02
CA LEU A 33 -6.29 -2.58 -2.05
C LEU A 33 -7.59 -2.66 -1.24
N TYR A 34 -8.24 -1.52 -1.01
CA TYR A 34 -9.57 -1.48 -0.36
C TYR A 34 -10.71 -1.89 -1.30
N GLN A 35 -10.58 -1.63 -2.61
CA GLN A 35 -11.57 -1.99 -3.63
C GLN A 35 -11.44 -3.44 -4.08
N GLU A 36 -10.21 -3.90 -4.30
CA GLU A 36 -9.86 -5.23 -4.77
C GLU A 36 -9.00 -5.93 -3.71
N ARG A 37 -9.62 -6.90 -3.03
CA ARG A 37 -9.03 -7.58 -1.87
C ARG A 37 -8.41 -8.90 -2.30
N GLU A 38 -7.19 -8.84 -2.78
CA GLU A 38 -6.39 -10.04 -3.06
C GLU A 38 -5.62 -10.47 -1.81
N VAL A 39 -6.34 -11.04 -0.84
CA VAL A 39 -5.74 -11.52 0.41
C VAL A 39 -4.76 -12.67 0.10
N GLY A 40 -3.57 -12.59 0.67
CA GLY A 40 -2.48 -13.55 0.42
C GLY A 40 -1.55 -13.18 -0.73
N SER A 41 -1.87 -12.14 -1.51
CA SER A 41 -0.98 -11.63 -2.55
C SER A 41 0.16 -10.81 -1.95
N ARG A 42 1.32 -10.88 -2.62
CA ARG A 42 2.49 -10.05 -2.30
C ARG A 42 2.33 -8.70 -2.99
N ILE A 43 2.44 -7.64 -2.21
CA ILE A 43 2.21 -6.27 -2.66
C ILE A 43 3.37 -5.38 -2.22
N THR A 44 3.69 -4.43 -3.09
CA THR A 44 4.62 -3.34 -2.78
C THR A 44 3.83 -2.04 -2.66
N LEU A 45 3.97 -1.37 -1.52
CA LEU A 45 3.27 -0.13 -1.21
C LEU A 45 4.28 0.98 -0.91
N LYS A 46 4.05 2.14 -1.50
CA LYS A 46 4.79 3.38 -1.20
C LYS A 46 3.87 4.36 -0.51
N GLY A 47 4.43 5.16 0.39
CA GLY A 47 3.65 6.21 1.03
C GLY A 47 4.39 6.89 2.16
N TRP A 48 3.61 7.62 2.95
CA TRP A 48 4.09 8.36 4.11
C TRP A 48 3.54 7.76 5.39
N VAL A 49 4.38 7.71 6.41
CA VAL A 49 4.03 7.23 7.74
C VAL A 49 3.19 8.29 8.46
N LYS A 50 1.94 7.95 8.78
CA LYS A 50 0.98 8.79 9.51
C LYS A 50 0.99 8.53 11.00
N ALA A 51 1.28 7.31 11.44
CA ALA A 51 1.43 7.00 12.85
C ALA A 51 2.32 5.78 13.02
N VAL A 52 3.06 5.74 14.13
CA VAL A 52 3.87 4.59 14.53
C VAL A 52 3.50 4.20 15.95
N ARG A 53 2.96 3.01 16.12
CA ARG A 53 2.63 2.42 17.42
C ARG A 53 3.62 1.30 17.70
N LYS A 54 4.56 1.57 18.60
CA LYS A 54 5.59 0.61 19.00
C LYS A 54 5.04 -0.32 20.08
N MET A 55 4.99 -1.62 19.85
CA MET A 55 4.65 -2.62 20.86
C MET A 55 5.82 -3.58 21.12
N LYS A 56 5.74 -4.38 22.19
CA LYS A 56 6.88 -5.19 22.67
C LYS A 56 7.37 -6.22 21.64
N GLY A 57 6.49 -6.75 20.78
CA GLY A 57 6.82 -7.76 19.75
C GLY A 57 6.73 -7.26 18.30
N ASN A 58 5.77 -6.38 18.01
CA ASN A 58 5.47 -5.91 16.66
C ASN A 58 5.25 -4.40 16.67
N ASN A 59 5.64 -3.74 15.60
CA ASN A 59 5.33 -2.33 15.37
C ASN A 59 4.19 -2.23 14.37
N PHE A 60 3.20 -1.41 14.72
CA PHE A 60 2.07 -1.11 13.86
C PHE A 60 2.27 0.28 13.28
N ILE A 61 2.28 0.36 11.96
CA ILE A 61 2.55 1.58 11.21
C ILE A 61 1.32 1.88 10.38
N ASP A 62 0.78 3.08 10.53
CA ASP A 62 -0.30 3.55 9.68
C ASP A 62 0.33 4.31 8.50
N VAL A 63 0.16 3.79 7.28
CA VAL A 63 0.75 4.36 6.05
C VAL A 63 -0.34 4.92 5.16
N SER A 64 -0.06 6.02 4.48
CA SER A 64 -0.99 6.62 3.52
C SER A 64 -0.24 7.11 2.29
N ASP A 65 -0.80 6.81 1.12
CA ASP A 65 -0.34 7.27 -0.20
C ASP A 65 -1.14 8.50 -0.69
N GLY A 66 -2.20 8.89 0.03
CA GLY A 66 -3.07 10.01 -0.35
C GLY A 66 -4.15 9.64 -1.38
N SER A 67 -4.05 8.46 -2.01
CA SER A 67 -5.09 7.90 -2.88
C SER A 67 -6.42 7.63 -2.15
N SER A 68 -6.40 7.40 -0.84
CA SER A 68 -7.59 7.18 -0.01
C SER A 68 -7.51 7.97 1.29
N PHE A 69 -8.68 8.27 1.87
CA PHE A 69 -8.77 8.85 3.22
C PHE A 69 -8.37 7.85 4.31
N GLN A 70 -8.56 6.55 4.06
CA GLN A 70 -8.20 5.48 4.98
C GLN A 70 -6.69 5.20 4.88
N SER A 71 -6.04 5.08 6.04
CA SER A 71 -4.66 4.64 6.16
C SER A 71 -4.58 3.12 6.18
N MET A 72 -3.55 2.57 5.55
CA MET A 72 -3.28 1.15 5.58
C MET A 72 -2.42 0.79 6.78
N GLN A 73 -2.85 -0.21 7.55
CA GLN A 73 -2.09 -0.70 8.68
C GLN A 73 -1.03 -1.70 8.20
N VAL A 74 0.21 -1.45 8.59
CA VAL A 74 1.35 -2.33 8.32
C VAL A 74 1.91 -2.85 9.63
N VAL A 75 2.06 -4.16 9.73
CA VAL A 75 2.72 -4.83 10.83
C VAL A 75 4.15 -5.17 10.44
N VAL A 76 5.08 -4.59 11.19
CA VAL A 76 6.51 -4.86 11.05
C VAL A 76 6.97 -5.64 12.28
N PRO A 77 7.49 -6.87 12.11
CA PRO A 77 8.08 -7.60 13.23
C PRO A 77 9.34 -6.87 13.70
N LYS A 78 9.62 -6.89 15.00
CA LYS A 78 10.74 -6.13 15.61
C LYS A 78 12.10 -6.37 14.96
N ASN A 79 12.32 -7.56 14.40
CA ASN A 79 13.56 -7.92 13.71
C ASN A 79 13.80 -7.13 12.40
N LEU A 80 12.75 -6.56 11.80
CA LEU A 80 12.80 -5.84 10.52
C LEU A 80 12.50 -4.34 10.65
N VAL A 81 12.43 -3.81 11.87
CA VAL A 81 12.12 -2.39 12.08
C VAL A 81 13.35 -1.56 11.75
N PRO A 82 13.30 -0.65 10.76
CA PRO A 82 14.39 0.29 10.53
C PRO A 82 14.43 1.33 11.65
N GLU A 83 15.64 1.70 12.09
CA GLU A 83 15.84 2.67 13.19
C GLU A 83 15.31 4.07 12.85
N ASN A 84 15.26 4.41 11.56
CA ASN A 84 14.83 5.71 11.03
C ASN A 84 13.30 5.81 10.81
N LEU A 85 12.52 4.88 11.35
CA LEU A 85 11.07 4.88 11.17
C LEU A 85 10.39 5.88 12.12
N THR A 86 10.22 7.11 11.65
CA THR A 86 9.58 8.20 12.37
C THR A 86 8.28 8.64 11.67
N TYR A 87 7.42 9.37 12.39
CA TYR A 87 6.27 10.05 11.80
C TYR A 87 6.71 10.92 10.61
N GLY A 88 5.95 10.92 9.53
CA GLY A 88 6.22 11.74 8.34
C GLY A 88 7.32 11.21 7.42
N CYS A 89 7.97 10.09 7.75
CA CYS A 89 8.94 9.47 6.83
C CYS A 89 8.25 8.94 5.58
N SER A 90 8.95 8.98 4.45
CA SER A 90 8.55 8.29 3.23
C SER A 90 9.15 6.89 3.21
N VAL A 91 8.30 5.89 2.96
CA VAL A 91 8.65 4.47 3.05
C VAL A 91 8.12 3.70 1.85
N GLU A 92 8.88 2.68 1.46
CA GLU A 92 8.49 1.61 0.56
C GLU A 92 8.43 0.33 1.38
N ILE A 93 7.32 -0.40 1.26
CA ILE A 93 7.02 -1.57 2.07
C ILE A 93 6.63 -2.70 1.12
N ASP A 94 7.37 -3.81 1.20
CA ASP A 94 7.01 -5.06 0.56
C ASP A 94 6.41 -5.98 1.61
N GLY A 95 5.26 -6.58 1.30
CA GLY A 95 4.61 -7.46 2.25
C GLY A 95 3.46 -8.26 1.66
N THR A 96 2.83 -9.04 2.51
CA THR A 96 1.66 -9.83 2.16
C THR A 96 0.40 -9.21 2.75
N LEU A 97 -0.63 -9.06 1.91
CA LEU A 97 -1.94 -8.57 2.35
C LEU A 97 -2.64 -9.64 3.18
N ASN A 98 -3.02 -9.28 4.40
CA ASN A 98 -3.85 -10.06 5.30
C ASN A 98 -5.13 -9.29 5.63
N GLN A 99 -6.16 -10.04 6.02
CA GLN A 99 -7.42 -9.46 6.46
C GLN A 99 -7.80 -10.09 7.80
N PHE A 100 -8.23 -9.27 8.74
CA PHE A 100 -8.83 -9.73 9.99
C PHE A 100 -10.31 -10.06 9.82
N ASP A 101 -10.85 -10.89 10.72
CA ASP A 101 -12.28 -11.25 10.76
C ASP A 101 -13.21 -10.03 10.92
N ASN A 102 -12.71 -8.93 11.50
CA ASN A 102 -13.42 -7.67 11.63
C ASN A 102 -13.46 -6.82 10.34
N GLY A 103 -12.86 -7.31 9.24
CA GLY A 103 -12.82 -6.62 7.95
C GLY A 103 -11.70 -5.59 7.79
N GLN A 104 -10.82 -5.43 8.79
CA GLN A 104 -9.65 -4.56 8.71
C GLN A 104 -8.54 -5.22 7.89
N LEU A 105 -8.00 -4.49 6.93
CA LEU A 105 -6.87 -4.92 6.12
C LEU A 105 -5.56 -4.60 6.85
N GLU A 106 -4.64 -5.57 6.83
CA GLU A 106 -3.31 -5.48 7.41
C GLU A 106 -2.29 -5.94 6.37
N ILE A 107 -1.16 -5.26 6.28
CA ILE A 107 0.01 -5.76 5.53
C ILE A 107 1.02 -6.30 6.53
N LYS A 108 1.44 -7.55 6.36
CA LYS A 108 2.62 -8.08 7.06
C LYS A 108 3.84 -7.74 6.23
N ALA A 109 4.68 -6.83 6.74
CA ALA A 109 5.87 -6.40 6.03
C ALA A 109 6.95 -7.48 6.07
N GLU A 110 7.47 -7.81 4.90
CA GLU A 110 8.64 -8.65 4.68
C GLU A 110 9.89 -7.82 4.40
N ASN A 111 9.72 -6.59 3.88
CA ASN A 111 10.81 -5.64 3.69
C ASN A 111 10.29 -4.22 3.89
N VAL A 112 11.09 -3.37 4.51
CA VAL A 112 10.77 -1.97 4.77
C VAL A 112 11.98 -1.13 4.41
N ASN A 113 11.83 -0.31 3.37
CA ASN A 113 12.84 0.60 2.89
C ASN A 113 12.42 2.05 3.17
N VAL A 114 13.28 2.82 3.83
CA VAL A 114 13.02 4.23 4.12
C VAL A 114 13.61 5.07 3.00
N LEU A 115 12.75 5.63 2.14
CA LEU A 115 13.16 6.46 1.00
C LEU A 115 13.57 7.86 1.44
N GLY A 116 12.89 8.39 2.46
CA GLY A 116 13.12 9.74 2.99
C GLY A 116 12.95 9.74 4.50
N PRO A 117 14.05 9.81 5.28
CA PRO A 117 13.95 9.94 6.72
C PRO A 117 13.42 11.33 7.08
N CYS A 118 12.51 11.39 8.05
CA CYS A 118 12.09 12.63 8.67
C CYS A 118 12.89 12.81 9.97
N VAL A 119 13.84 13.74 9.95
CA VAL A 119 14.55 14.16 11.15
C VAL A 119 13.63 15.15 11.87
N VAL A 120 12.97 14.68 12.92
CA VAL A 120 12.25 15.57 13.83
C VAL A 120 13.32 16.13 14.76
N SER A 121 13.79 17.34 14.46
CA SER A 121 14.60 18.10 15.40
C SER A 121 13.64 18.62 16.48
N ASP A 122 13.82 18.17 17.72
CA ASP A 122 13.17 18.74 18.91
C ASP A 122 13.46 20.25 19.08
#